data_AF-A0ABD7L4E3-F1
#
_entry.id   AF-A0ABD7L4E3-F1
#
_cell.length_a   1.000
_cell.length_b   1.000
_cell.length_c   1.000
_cell.angle_alpha   90.00
_cell.angle_beta   90.00
_cell.angle_gamma   90.00
#
_symmetry.space_group_name_H-M   'P 1'
#
loop_
_entity.id
_entity.type
_entity.pdbx_description
1 polymer ?
#
loop_
_entity_poly.entity_id
_entity_poly.type
_entity_poly.pdbx_seq_one_letter_code
_entity_poly.pdbx_strand_id
1 'polypeptide(L)' 'MRATYRIRRLPQDRVIDDRHVAAPFQVQRRIAGLFWREIALCSDLDTASLMLQAAVRARRLASLKPRLVAHYGADGQELS' A
#
# COMPACT_ATOMS: atom_id res chain seq x y z
N MET A 1 5.36 2.65 -18.25
CA MET A 1 5.03 2.99 -16.84
C MET A 1 5.35 1.80 -15.95
N ARG A 2 6.21 1.92 -14.93
CA ARG A 2 6.55 0.78 -14.05
C ARG A 2 5.43 0.56 -13.03
N ALA A 3 4.85 -0.64 -12.96
CA ALA A 3 3.77 -0.95 -12.01
C ALA A 3 4.23 -0.77 -10.54
N THR A 4 3.44 -0.07 -9.74
CA THR A 4 3.70 0.22 -8.32
C THR A 4 3.17 -0.86 -7.38
N TYR A 5 2.09 -1.53 -7.79
CA TYR A 5 1.45 -2.63 -7.07
C TYR A 5 1.29 -3.82 -8.03
N ARG A 6 1.27 -5.03 -7.49
CA ARG A 6 0.90 -6.23 -8.24
C ARG A 6 0.35 -7.30 -7.31
N ILE A 7 -0.46 -8.20 -7.86
CA ILE A 7 -0.92 -9.41 -7.20
C ILE A 7 -0.21 -10.58 -7.87
N ARG A 8 0.36 -11.50 -7.09
CA ARG A 8 0.99 -12.72 -7.58
C ARG A 8 0.32 -13.92 -6.94
N ARG A 9 -0.15 -14.87 -7.74
CA ARG A 9 -0.57 -16.17 -7.24
C ARG A 9 0.68 -17.01 -6.91
N LEU A 10 0.74 -17.55 -5.70
CA LEU A 10 1.79 -18.48 -5.31
C LEU A 10 1.39 -19.90 -5.74
N PRO A 11 2.35 -20.67 -6.30
CA PRO A 11 2.07 -22.00 -6.81
C PRO A 11 1.93 -23.06 -5.70
N GLN A 12 2.31 -22.72 -4.47
CA GLN A 12 2.32 -23.63 -3.32
C GLN A 12 1.54 -23.03 -2.17
N ASP A 13 0.89 -23.91 -1.42
CA ASP A 13 0.25 -23.61 -0.16
C ASP A 13 1.30 -23.13 0.85
N ARG A 14 0.88 -22.24 1.75
CA ARG A 14 1.75 -21.75 2.83
C ARG A 14 1.11 -22.03 4.18
N VAL A 15 1.94 -22.34 5.16
CA VAL A 15 1.52 -22.38 6.56
C VAL A 15 1.89 -21.05 7.20
N ILE A 16 0.90 -20.37 7.77
CA ILE A 16 1.06 -19.13 8.53
C ILE A 16 0.34 -19.31 9.85
N ASP A 17 1.04 -19.11 10.96
CA ASP A 17 0.48 -19.26 12.31
C ASP A 17 -0.28 -20.60 12.48
N ASP A 18 0.33 -21.70 12.04
CA ASP A 18 -0.22 -23.07 11.97
C ASP A 18 -1.48 -23.26 11.11
N ARG A 19 -1.87 -22.24 10.34
CA ARG A 19 -2.98 -22.32 9.38
C ARG A 19 -2.46 -22.52 7.97
N HIS A 20 -2.95 -23.56 7.31
CA HIS A 20 -2.72 -23.77 5.89
C HIS A 20 -3.54 -22.77 5.07
N VAL A 21 -2.85 -21.96 4.28
CA VAL A 21 -3.42 -21.07 3.28
C VAL A 21 -3.15 -21.68 1.91
N ALA A 22 -4.21 -22.21 1.28
CA ALA A 22 -4.10 -22.85 -0.02
C ALA A 22 -3.83 -21.82 -1.13
N ALA A 23 -2.85 -22.13 -2.00
CA ALA A 23 -2.45 -21.38 -3.20
C ALA A 23 -2.63 -19.84 -3.14
N PRO A 24 -2.01 -19.16 -2.16
CA PRO A 24 -2.39 -17.79 -1.81
C PRO A 24 -1.99 -16.74 -2.86
N PHE A 25 -2.75 -15.66 -2.88
CA PHE A 25 -2.48 -14.43 -3.61
C PHE A 25 -1.66 -13.48 -2.74
N GLN A 26 -0.46 -13.15 -3.21
CA GLN A 26 0.44 -12.21 -2.58
C GLN A 26 0.25 -10.82 -3.19
N VAL A 27 -0.18 -9.85 -2.37
CA VAL A 27 -0.22 -8.44 -2.77
C VAL A 27 1.14 -7.82 -2.46
N GLN A 28 1.76 -7.24 -3.48
CA GLN A 28 3.10 -6.65 -3.37
C GLN A 28 3.10 -5.18 -3.76
N ARG A 29 3.91 -4.40 -3.06
CA ARG A 29 4.20 -2.99 -3.35
C ARG A 29 5.67 -2.83 -3.75
N ARG A 30 5.91 -2.01 -4.76
CA ARG A 30 7.27 -1.62 -5.14
C ARG A 30 7.86 -0.61 -4.14
N ILE A 31 9.07 -0.88 -3.67
CA ILE A 31 9.87 -0.04 -2.75
C ILE A 31 11.22 0.28 -3.41
N ALA A 32 11.71 1.51 -3.23
CA ALA A 32 13.00 1.99 -3.74
C ALA A 32 13.23 1.72 -5.26
N GLY A 33 12.15 1.67 -6.05
CA GLY A 33 12.18 1.49 -7.50
C GLY A 33 12.50 0.06 -8.00
N LEU A 34 13.21 -0.74 -7.21
CA LEU A 34 13.76 -2.05 -7.60
C LEU A 34 13.14 -3.23 -6.85
N PHE A 35 12.75 -3.06 -5.58
CA PHE A 35 12.31 -4.16 -4.73
C PHE A 35 10.80 -4.26 -4.63
N TRP A 36 10.32 -5.47 -4.38
CA TRP A 36 8.92 -5.73 -4.07
C TRP A 36 8.81 -6.20 -2.63
N ARG A 37 7.93 -5.55 -1.87
CA ARG A 37 7.59 -5.93 -0.50
C ARG A 37 6.18 -6.50 -0.47
N GLU A 38 6.01 -7.64 0.17
CA GLU A 38 4.70 -8.19 0.52
C GLU A 38 3.97 -7.24 1.46
N ILE A 39 2.73 -6.89 1.14
CA ILE A 39 1.87 -6.06 1.98
C ILE A 39 0.66 -6.81 2.51
N ALA A 40 0.23 -7.87 1.82
CA ALA A 40 -0.83 -8.76 2.25
C ALA A 40 -0.68 -10.13 1.58
N LEU A 41 -1.21 -11.15 2.24
CA LEU A 41 -1.42 -12.48 1.69
C LEU A 41 -2.90 -12.84 1.83
N CYS A 42 -3.51 -13.33 0.75
CA CYS A 42 -4.94 -13.60 0.67
C CYS A 42 -5.19 -15.00 0.09
N SER A 43 -6.29 -15.64 0.46
CA SER A 43 -6.71 -16.94 -0.07
C SER A 43 -7.27 -16.85 -1.50
N ASP A 44 -7.84 -15.71 -1.87
CA ASP A 44 -8.56 -15.50 -3.13
C ASP A 44 -8.20 -14.15 -3.78
N LEU A 45 -8.52 -14.03 -5.07
CA LEU A 45 -8.18 -12.87 -5.88
C LEU A 45 -9.01 -11.63 -5.51
N ASP A 46 -10.25 -11.81 -5.07
CA ASP A 46 -11.15 -10.71 -4.75
C ASP A 46 -10.68 -9.98 -3.49
N THR A 47 -10.35 -10.75 -2.45
CA THR A 47 -9.75 -10.24 -1.22
C THR A 47 -8.40 -9.58 -1.50
N ALA A 48 -7.56 -10.17 -2.35
CA ALA A 48 -6.28 -9.57 -2.77
C ALA A 48 -6.48 -8.23 -3.49
N SER A 49 -7.53 -8.13 -4.32
CA SER A 49 -7.88 -6.91 -5.04
C SER A 49 -8.39 -5.82 -4.09
N LEU A 50 -9.22 -6.18 -3.11
CA LEU A 50 -9.67 -5.27 -2.06
C LEU A 50 -8.49 -4.72 -1.23
N MET A 51 -7.56 -5.59 -0.83
CA MET A 51 -6.35 -5.20 -0.10
C MET A 51 -5.46 -4.25 -0.91
N LEU A 52 -5.32 -4.51 -2.22
CA LEU A 52 -4.61 -3.62 -3.13
C LEU A 52 -5.27 -2.24 -3.20
N GLN A 53 -6.60 -2.18 -3.37
CA GLN A 53 -7.34 -0.92 -3.42
C GLN A 53 -7.21 -0.12 -2.12
N ALA A 54 -7.33 -0.79 -0.97
CA ALA A 54 -7.10 -0.17 0.35
C ALA A 54 -5.69 0.40 0.47
N ALA A 55 -4.65 -0.35 0.06
CA ALA A 55 -3.27 0.13 0.09
C ALA A 55 -3.03 1.32 -0.84
N VAL A 56 -3.62 1.31 -2.03
CA VAL A 56 -3.58 2.45 -2.97
C VAL A 56 -4.22 3.69 -2.34
N ARG A 57 -5.41 3.53 -1.74
CA ARG A 57 -6.14 4.63 -1.09
C ARG A 57 -5.36 5.20 0.09
N ALA A 58 -4.84 4.34 0.98
CA ALA A 58 -4.04 4.76 2.12
C ALA A 58 -2.79 5.54 1.68
N ARG A 59 -2.11 5.07 0.63
CA ARG A 59 -0.97 5.81 0.05
C ARG A 59 -1.40 7.15 -0.53
N ARG A 60 -2.52 7.20 -1.25
CA ARG A 60 -3.05 8.45 -1.81
C ARG A 60 -3.32 9.45 -0.69
N LEU A 61 -4.01 9.03 0.37
CA LEU A 61 -4.27 9.85 1.55
C LEU A 61 -2.97 10.34 2.22
N ALA A 62 -2.01 9.44 2.43
CA ALA A 62 -0.71 9.81 3.01
C ALA A 62 0.11 10.76 2.11
N SER A 63 -0.13 10.77 0.80
CA SER A 63 0.52 11.69 -0.14
C SER A 63 -0.17 13.05 -0.23
N LEU A 64 -1.39 13.18 0.29
CA LEU A 64 -2.04 14.48 0.40
C LEU A 64 -1.26 15.29 1.44
N LYS A 65 -0.53 16.30 0.97
CA LYS A 65 0.04 17.29 1.89
C LYS A 65 -1.12 17.93 2.66
N PRO A 66 -1.01 18.08 3.99
CA PRO A 66 -1.97 18.87 4.75
C PRO A 66 -2.14 20.24 4.09
N ARG A 67 -3.38 20.72 4.05
CA ARG A 67 -3.66 22.06 3.54
C ARG A 67 -2.98 23.07 4.45
N LEU A 68 -2.15 23.94 3.89
CA LEU A 68 -1.68 25.13 4.61
C LEU A 68 -2.89 26.05 4.83
N VAL A 69 -3.24 26.31 6.07
CA VAL A 69 -4.44 27.10 6.44
C VAL A 69 -4.08 28.57 6.68
N ALA A 70 -2.91 28.84 7.23
CA ALA A 70 -2.38 30.18 7.47
C ALA A 70 -0.85 30.16 7.38
N HIS A 71 -0.26 31.29 7.01
CA HIS A 71 1.19 31.48 6.88
C HIS A 71 1.59 32.68 7.74
N TYR A 72 2.63 32.56 8.56
CA TYR A 72 3.03 33.62 9.49
C TYR A 72 4.48 34.03 9.26
N GLY A 73 4.75 35.33 9.40
CA GLY A 73 6.08 35.92 9.35
C GLY A 73 6.85 35.73 10.66
N ALA A 74 8.13 36.11 10.65
CA ALA A 74 8.99 36.04 11.84
C ALA A 74 8.56 37.02 12.96
N ASP A 75 7.73 38.01 12.62
CA ASP A 75 7.08 38.97 13.50
C ASP A 75 5.74 38.47 14.06
N GLY A 76 5.30 37.26 13.68
CA GLY A 76 4.04 36.68 14.07
C GLY A 76 2.82 37.23 13.32
N GLN A 77 3.02 38.07 12.30
CA GLN A 77 1.93 38.57 11.47
C GLN A 77 1.55 37.56 10.39
N GLU A 78 0.27 37.47 10.08
CA GLU A 78 -0.20 36.59 9.01
C GLU A 78 0.25 37.15 7.65
N LEU A 79 0.98 36.33 6.89
CA LEU A 79 1.43 36.60 5.54
C LEU A 79 0.29 36.25 4.58
N SER A 80 -0.48 37.27 4.21
CA SER A 80 -1.53 37.23 3.17
C SER A 80 -1.00 36.73 1.83
#